data_AF-A0A2T7DBM8-F1
#
_entry.id   AF-A0A2T7DBM8-F1
#
_cell.length_a   1.000
_cell.length_b   1.000
_cell.length_c   1.000
_cell.angle_alpha   90.00
_cell.angle_beta   90.00
_cell.angle_gamma   90.00
#
_symmetry.space_group_name_H-M   'P 1'
#
loop_
_entity.id
_entity.type
_entity.pdbx_description
1 polymer ?
#
loop_
_entity_poly.entity_id
_entity_poly.type
_entity_poly.pdbx_seq_one_letter_code
_entity_poly.pdbx_strand_id
1 'polypeptide(L)'
;MLSHSAPPRLDCFGAWQLSRKTRFRDLNPLYDTTEHEDYREKYYRNLMPHIHKYSELLPWGGKITGESLRFFSPIVIWTILEPTEANHQVLYSAFMDYYKVWLELMDEAVQEISVEKIDRNREAQHKYLTWRAEKDPGYPLLKKLIGECAAKDLVREFLFEGVDSLGTKPFLQYFPEYAQKDGTVNKKRSMIGKSFESRPWDAHGRFIGDATTSDLAATAFVGKRDRDGPRGGKGNWCSRLSCRPNRLTAAMDAQRHRLLPWTPSA
;
A
#
# COMPACT_ATOMS: atom_id res chain seq x y z
N MET A 1 2.59 -21.16 27.65
CA MET A 1 1.35 -20.35 27.69
C MET A 1 1.15 -19.76 26.31
N LEU A 2 -0.08 -19.89 25.79
CA LEU A 2 -0.44 -19.88 24.38
C LEU A 2 -0.19 -18.52 23.71
N SER A 3 0.66 -18.53 22.69
CA SER A 3 0.81 -17.44 21.72
C SER A 3 -0.50 -17.28 20.96
N HIS A 4 -1.23 -16.21 21.25
CA HIS A 4 -2.42 -15.82 20.51
C HIS A 4 -1.96 -15.18 19.19
N SER A 5 -1.84 -15.98 18.14
CA SER A 5 -1.72 -15.45 16.78
C SER A 5 -3.08 -14.89 16.36
N ALA A 6 -3.21 -13.57 16.42
CA ALA A 6 -4.34 -12.86 15.84
C ALA A 6 -4.49 -13.25 14.35
N PRO A 7 -5.72 -13.33 13.81
CA PRO A 7 -5.94 -13.62 12.40
C PRO A 7 -5.20 -12.60 11.52
N PRO A 8 -4.79 -12.97 10.29
CA PRO A 8 -4.12 -12.05 9.37
C PRO A 8 -5.04 -10.85 9.18
N ARG A 9 -4.64 -9.71 9.74
CA ARG A 9 -5.35 -8.45 9.53
C ARG A 9 -5.23 -8.14 8.05
N LEU A 10 -6.33 -8.28 7.33
CA LEU A 10 -6.52 -7.52 6.10
C LEU A 10 -6.48 -6.05 6.53
N ASP A 11 -5.31 -5.42 6.43
CA ASP A 11 -5.11 -4.01 6.74
C ASP A 11 -5.91 -3.16 5.73
N CYS A 12 -7.20 -3.01 6.01
CA CYS A 12 -8.16 -2.33 5.16
C CYS A 12 -8.20 -0.83 5.41
N PHE A 13 -7.07 -0.17 5.64
CA PHE A 13 -7.05 1.28 5.66
C PHE A 13 -5.74 1.84 5.14
N GLY A 14 -5.76 2.37 3.92
CA GLY A 14 -4.73 3.32 3.52
C GLY A 14 -4.90 3.88 2.12
N ALA A 15 -5.33 5.14 2.02
CA ALA A 15 -4.56 6.20 1.36
C ALA A 15 -5.18 7.57 1.68
N TRP A 16 -4.47 8.37 2.48
CA TRP A 16 -4.84 9.74 2.76
C TRP A 16 -4.47 10.69 1.60
N GLN A 17 -5.50 11.37 1.12
CA GLN A 17 -5.60 12.69 0.47
C GLN A 17 -4.31 13.35 -0.08
N LEU A 18 -4.20 13.39 -1.41
CA LEU A 18 -3.40 14.39 -2.12
C LEU A 18 -4.24 15.05 -3.21
N SER A 19 -4.48 16.35 -3.00
CA SER A 19 -5.31 17.24 -3.82
C SER A 19 -6.83 17.03 -3.66
N ARG A 20 -7.58 18.13 -3.75
CA ARG A 20 -9.04 18.18 -3.52
C ARG A 20 -9.86 17.22 -4.39
N LYS A 21 -9.26 16.62 -5.42
CA LYS A 21 -9.97 15.86 -6.46
C LYS A 21 -9.75 14.34 -6.43
N THR A 22 -8.64 13.86 -5.90
CA THR A 22 -8.30 12.43 -6.00
C THR A 22 -8.93 11.62 -4.86
N ARG A 23 -9.54 10.48 -5.17
CA ARG A 23 -10.09 9.53 -4.19
C ARG A 23 -9.65 8.12 -4.53
N PHE A 24 -9.29 7.38 -3.48
CA PHE A 24 -8.81 6.00 -3.56
C PHE A 24 -9.50 5.18 -2.46
N ARG A 25 -10.10 4.05 -2.83
CA ARG A 25 -10.69 3.09 -1.90
C ARG A 25 -10.53 1.69 -2.47
N ASP A 26 -10.14 0.75 -1.64
CA ASP A 26 -9.95 -0.64 -2.05
C ASP A 26 -10.05 -1.59 -0.86
N LEU A 27 -10.31 -2.86 -1.15
CA LEU A 27 -10.00 -3.99 -0.28
C LEU A 27 -8.72 -4.62 -0.84
N ASN A 28 -7.57 -4.04 -0.50
CA ASN A 28 -6.29 -4.42 -1.09
C ASN A 28 -6.05 -5.94 -0.86
N PRO A 29 -5.73 -6.70 -1.93
CA PRO A 29 -5.53 -8.12 -1.80
C PRO A 29 -4.20 -8.41 -1.11
N LEU A 30 -4.15 -9.49 -0.34
CA LEU A 30 -2.89 -9.94 0.26
C LEU A 30 -1.91 -10.46 -0.81
N TYR A 31 -2.44 -11.07 -1.86
CA TYR A 31 -1.68 -11.61 -2.99
C TYR A 31 -2.02 -10.87 -4.28
N ASP A 32 -1.07 -10.77 -5.20
CA ASP A 32 -1.29 -10.12 -6.49
C ASP A 32 -2.41 -10.85 -7.28
N THR A 33 -3.52 -10.16 -7.52
CA THR A 33 -4.70 -10.75 -8.19
C THR A 33 -4.52 -10.96 -9.70
N THR A 34 -3.42 -10.43 -10.27
CA THR A 34 -3.03 -10.70 -11.65
C THR A 34 -2.27 -12.03 -11.78
N GLU A 35 -1.61 -12.48 -10.71
CA GLU A 35 -0.85 -13.74 -10.66
C GLU A 35 -1.60 -14.87 -9.94
N HIS A 36 -2.40 -14.53 -8.91
CA HIS A 36 -3.10 -15.49 -8.04
C HIS A 36 -4.60 -15.54 -8.32
N GLU A 37 -4.96 -16.29 -9.35
CA GLU A 37 -6.36 -16.47 -9.77
C GLU A 37 -7.23 -17.10 -8.67
N ASP A 38 -6.74 -18.11 -7.96
CA ASP A 38 -7.47 -18.77 -6.87
C ASP A 38 -7.85 -17.79 -5.75
N TYR A 39 -6.92 -16.91 -5.37
CA TYR A 39 -7.18 -15.84 -4.39
C TYR A 39 -8.19 -14.83 -4.94
N ARG A 40 -8.04 -14.42 -6.21
CA ARG A 40 -8.96 -13.49 -6.88
C ARG A 40 -10.39 -14.04 -6.89
N GLU A 41 -10.55 -15.29 -7.33
CA GLU A 41 -11.85 -15.95 -7.46
C GLU A 41 -12.51 -16.21 -6.11
N LYS A 42 -11.71 -16.43 -5.05
CA LYS A 42 -12.20 -16.61 -3.69
C LYS A 42 -12.81 -15.33 -3.12
N TYR A 43 -12.11 -14.20 -3.25
CA TYR A 43 -12.47 -12.97 -2.54
C TYR A 43 -13.24 -11.94 -3.36
N TYR A 44 -13.09 -11.91 -4.69
CA TYR A 44 -13.58 -10.78 -5.50
C TYR A 44 -14.66 -11.13 -6.52
N ARG A 45 -14.79 -12.40 -6.93
CA ARG A 45 -15.78 -12.82 -7.94
C ARG A 45 -17.22 -12.40 -7.59
N ASN A 46 -17.64 -12.65 -6.36
CA ASN A 46 -18.98 -12.28 -5.89
C ASN A 46 -19.12 -10.77 -5.65
N LEU A 47 -18.00 -10.03 -5.60
CA LEU A 47 -17.98 -8.59 -5.39
C LEU A 47 -18.05 -7.79 -6.68
N MET A 48 -17.80 -8.42 -7.84
CA MET A 48 -17.80 -7.75 -9.14
C MET A 48 -19.11 -6.99 -9.45
N PRO A 49 -20.32 -7.53 -9.17
CA PRO A 49 -21.56 -6.79 -9.39
C PRO A 49 -21.64 -5.48 -8.58
N HIS A 50 -21.07 -5.45 -7.37
CA HIS A 50 -21.05 -4.23 -6.54
C HIS A 50 -20.14 -3.15 -7.12
N ILE A 51 -19.03 -3.53 -7.79
CA ILE A 51 -18.19 -2.56 -8.51
C ILE A 51 -18.96 -1.92 -9.64
N HIS A 52 -19.70 -2.70 -10.44
CA HIS A 52 -20.36 -2.17 -11.64
C HIS A 52 -21.26 -0.98 -11.31
N LYS A 53 -22.00 -1.08 -10.20
CA LYS A 53 -22.79 0.01 -9.62
C LYS A 53 -21.97 1.29 -9.42
N TYR A 54 -20.75 1.17 -8.90
CA TYR A 54 -19.89 2.32 -8.62
C TYR A 54 -19.02 2.78 -9.78
N SER A 55 -18.67 1.91 -10.73
CA SER A 55 -17.86 2.30 -11.89
C SER A 55 -18.54 3.31 -12.81
N GLU A 56 -19.88 3.30 -12.84
CA GLU A 56 -20.67 4.29 -13.58
C GLU A 56 -20.71 5.66 -12.87
N LEU A 57 -20.73 5.65 -11.53
CA LEU A 57 -20.86 6.84 -10.70
C LEU A 57 -19.51 7.48 -10.34
N LEU A 58 -18.45 6.67 -10.31
CA LEU A 58 -17.09 7.03 -9.90
C LEU A 58 -16.13 6.63 -11.04
N PRO A 59 -16.06 7.41 -12.13
CA PRO A 59 -15.26 7.09 -13.30
C PRO A 59 -13.77 6.95 -12.95
N TRP A 60 -13.07 6.16 -13.75
CA TRP A 60 -11.64 5.92 -13.60
C TRP A 60 -10.82 7.22 -13.63
N GLY A 61 -9.94 7.40 -12.65
CA GLY A 61 -9.18 8.64 -12.46
C GLY A 61 -8.01 8.87 -13.43
N GLY A 62 -7.86 8.07 -14.48
CA GLY A 62 -6.74 8.13 -15.43
C GLY A 62 -5.48 7.44 -14.91
N LYS A 63 -4.30 7.82 -15.42
CA LYS A 63 -3.06 7.08 -15.15
C LYS A 63 -2.68 6.98 -13.67
N ILE A 64 -2.28 5.79 -13.25
CA ILE A 64 -1.80 5.47 -11.90
C ILE A 64 -0.36 4.92 -11.94
N THR A 65 0.35 4.95 -10.81
CA THR A 65 1.69 4.36 -10.70
C THR A 65 1.63 2.86 -10.98
N GLY A 66 2.34 2.41 -12.02
CA GLY A 66 2.21 1.04 -12.53
C GLY A 66 2.53 -0.02 -11.48
N GLU A 67 3.58 0.21 -10.68
CA GLU A 67 3.96 -0.71 -9.60
C GLU A 67 2.92 -0.81 -8.49
N SER A 68 2.01 0.17 -8.34
CA SER A 68 0.96 0.12 -7.31
C SER A 68 -0.16 -0.87 -7.66
N LEU A 69 -0.31 -1.23 -8.94
CA LEU A 69 -1.35 -2.18 -9.36
C LEU A 69 -1.23 -3.55 -8.70
N ARG A 70 -0.01 -4.01 -8.40
CA ARG A 70 0.23 -5.31 -7.71
C ARG A 70 -0.40 -5.39 -6.31
N PHE A 71 -0.83 -4.24 -5.77
CA PHE A 71 -1.50 -4.14 -4.47
C PHE A 71 -2.96 -3.70 -4.60
N PHE A 72 -3.48 -3.57 -5.81
CA PHE A 72 -4.87 -3.19 -6.02
C PHE A 72 -5.70 -4.41 -6.39
N SER A 73 -6.91 -4.44 -5.86
CA SER A 73 -7.88 -5.46 -6.24
C SER A 73 -8.59 -5.07 -7.53
N PRO A 74 -9.27 -6.03 -8.20
CA PRO A 74 -10.17 -5.73 -9.29
C PRO A 74 -11.33 -4.82 -8.89
N ILE A 75 -11.65 -4.70 -7.59
CA ILE A 75 -12.70 -3.84 -7.05
C ILE A 75 -12.21 -2.43 -6.70
N VAL A 76 -10.97 -2.04 -7.01
CA VAL A 76 -10.46 -0.71 -6.64
C VAL A 76 -11.32 0.43 -7.21
N ILE A 77 -11.59 1.44 -6.38
CA ILE A 77 -12.10 2.75 -6.78
C ILE A 77 -10.91 3.70 -6.80
N TRP A 78 -10.48 4.04 -8.01
CA TRP A 78 -9.55 5.12 -8.29
C TRP A 78 -10.28 6.13 -9.16
N THR A 79 -10.55 7.31 -8.62
CA THR A 79 -11.33 8.34 -9.29
C THR A 79 -10.79 9.74 -8.99
N ILE A 80 -11.01 10.66 -9.93
CA ILE A 80 -10.73 12.08 -9.77
C ILE A 80 -12.04 12.83 -10.01
N LEU A 81 -12.57 13.48 -8.97
CA LEU A 81 -13.87 14.13 -8.99
C LEU A 81 -13.79 15.55 -8.45
N GLU A 82 -14.68 16.42 -8.93
CA GLU A 82 -14.91 17.71 -8.30
C GLU A 82 -15.59 17.53 -6.94
N PRO A 83 -15.27 18.37 -5.92
CA PRO A 83 -15.80 18.24 -4.57
C PRO A 83 -17.23 18.82 -4.46
N THR A 84 -18.17 18.19 -5.16
CA THR A 84 -19.61 18.52 -5.07
C THR A 84 -20.29 17.67 -4.01
N GLU A 85 -21.40 18.15 -3.47
CA GLU A 85 -22.19 17.41 -2.49
C GLU A 85 -22.67 16.06 -3.03
N ALA A 86 -23.17 16.02 -4.27
CA ALA A 86 -23.58 14.78 -4.93
C ALA A 86 -22.42 13.77 -5.02
N ASN A 87 -21.22 14.21 -5.41
CA ASN A 87 -20.06 13.32 -5.47
C ASN A 87 -19.66 12.82 -4.07
N HIS A 88 -19.75 13.66 -3.04
CA HIS A 88 -19.50 13.24 -1.66
C HIS A 88 -20.51 12.19 -1.18
N GLN A 89 -21.79 12.31 -1.53
CA GLN A 89 -22.82 11.33 -1.18
C GLN A 89 -22.59 9.97 -1.85
N VAL A 90 -22.19 9.96 -3.13
CA VAL A 90 -21.81 8.73 -3.83
C VAL A 90 -20.58 8.09 -3.18
N LEU A 91 -19.53 8.89 -2.90
CA LEU A 91 -18.32 8.40 -2.24
C LEU A 91 -18.59 7.84 -0.84
N TYR A 92 -19.44 8.49 -0.06
CA TYR A 92 -19.86 8.01 1.25
C TYR A 92 -20.60 6.68 1.14
N SER A 93 -21.54 6.58 0.19
CA SER A 93 -22.27 5.33 -0.07
C SER A 93 -21.31 4.20 -0.46
N ALA A 94 -20.35 4.47 -1.36
CA ALA A 94 -19.32 3.50 -1.73
C ALA A 94 -18.45 3.09 -0.54
N PHE A 95 -18.04 4.05 0.30
CA PHE A 95 -17.28 3.75 1.51
C PHE A 95 -18.02 2.77 2.43
N MET A 96 -19.31 3.03 2.67
CA MET A 96 -20.13 2.21 3.55
C MET A 96 -20.34 0.81 2.98
N ASP A 97 -20.63 0.69 1.68
CA ASP A 97 -20.83 -0.62 1.05
C ASP A 97 -19.51 -1.44 1.04
N TYR A 98 -18.35 -0.82 0.75
CA TYR A 98 -17.04 -1.50 0.84
C TYR A 98 -16.74 -1.96 2.26
N TYR A 99 -17.09 -1.16 3.26
CA TYR A 99 -16.83 -1.50 4.65
C TYR A 99 -17.73 -2.65 5.12
N LYS A 100 -19.00 -2.67 4.73
CA LYS A 100 -19.91 -3.79 5.03
C LYS A 100 -19.41 -5.09 4.41
N VAL A 101 -19.05 -5.07 3.12
CA VAL A 101 -18.48 -6.23 2.43
C VAL A 101 -17.23 -6.74 3.15
N TRP A 102 -16.36 -5.85 3.61
CA TRP A 102 -15.18 -6.26 4.37
C TRP A 102 -15.53 -6.93 5.71
N LEU A 103 -16.54 -6.42 6.43
CA LEU A 103 -17.03 -7.05 7.65
C LEU A 103 -17.61 -8.44 7.38
N GLU A 104 -18.38 -8.61 6.31
CA GLU A 104 -18.91 -9.91 5.88
C GLU A 104 -17.77 -10.90 5.55
N LEU A 105 -16.75 -10.45 4.82
CA LEU A 105 -15.55 -11.27 4.55
C LEU A 105 -14.79 -11.65 5.83
N MET A 106 -14.81 -10.80 6.86
CA MET A 106 -14.24 -11.11 8.16
C MET A 106 -15.06 -12.13 8.93
N ASP A 107 -16.38 -12.02 8.91
CA ASP A 107 -17.28 -12.95 9.59
C ASP A 107 -17.18 -14.36 8.99
N GLU A 108 -16.98 -14.46 7.68
CA GLU A 108 -16.76 -15.73 6.96
C GLU A 108 -15.32 -16.25 7.05
N ALA A 109 -14.37 -15.46 7.58
CA ALA A 109 -12.96 -15.82 7.57
C ALA A 109 -12.67 -16.97 8.56
N VAL A 110 -12.22 -18.10 8.02
CA VAL A 110 -11.72 -19.22 8.82
C VAL A 110 -10.24 -19.02 9.12
N GLN A 111 -9.84 -19.23 10.38
CA GLN A 111 -8.45 -19.17 10.81
C GLN A 111 -7.60 -20.19 10.03
N GLU A 112 -6.52 -19.70 9.41
CA GLU A 112 -5.53 -20.57 8.76
C GLU A 112 -4.68 -21.28 9.83
N ILE A 113 -4.50 -22.59 9.66
CA ILE A 113 -3.76 -23.45 10.61
C ILE A 113 -2.47 -24.00 10.00
N SER A 114 -2.32 -23.94 8.68
CA SER A 114 -1.09 -24.35 7.99
C SER A 114 0.01 -23.32 8.26
N VAL A 115 1.08 -23.76 8.94
CA VAL A 115 2.27 -22.93 9.22
C VAL A 115 2.83 -22.32 7.93
N GLU A 116 2.93 -23.11 6.86
CA GLU A 116 3.43 -22.65 5.56
C GLU A 116 2.56 -21.54 4.95
N LYS A 117 1.23 -21.63 5.08
CA LYS A 117 0.33 -20.58 4.60
C LYS A 117 0.37 -19.35 5.50
N ILE A 118 0.47 -19.53 6.82
CA ILE A 118 0.63 -18.42 7.76
C ILE A 118 1.92 -17.64 7.46
N ASP A 119 3.03 -18.35 7.22
CA ASP A 119 4.30 -17.73 6.87
C ASP A 119 4.22 -16.98 5.54
N ARG A 120 3.56 -17.56 4.53
CA ARG A 120 3.29 -16.86 3.26
C ARG A 120 2.40 -15.64 3.43
N ASN A 121 1.35 -15.72 4.24
CA ASN A 121 0.46 -14.59 4.53
C ASN A 121 1.23 -13.45 5.20
N ARG A 122 2.04 -13.79 6.21
CA ARG A 122 2.89 -12.84 6.94
C ARG A 122 3.90 -12.15 6.01
N GLU A 123 4.58 -12.92 5.17
CA GLU A 123 5.53 -12.40 4.19
C GLU A 123 4.87 -11.45 3.18
N ALA A 124 3.67 -11.79 2.71
CA ALA A 124 2.91 -10.97 1.78
C ALA A 124 2.44 -9.64 2.43
N GLN A 125 1.97 -9.69 3.68
CA GLN A 125 1.62 -8.49 4.45
C GLN A 125 2.85 -7.62 4.69
N HIS A 126 3.98 -8.23 5.10
CA HIS A 126 5.23 -7.52 5.31
C HIS A 126 5.74 -6.82 4.02
N LYS A 127 5.62 -7.48 2.86
CA LYS A 127 5.92 -6.88 1.55
C LYS A 127 5.06 -5.64 1.28
N TYR A 128 3.75 -5.71 1.55
CA TYR A 128 2.83 -4.58 1.38
C TYR A 128 3.17 -3.41 2.31
N LEU A 129 3.37 -3.67 3.61
CA LEU A 129 3.73 -2.63 4.58
C LEU A 129 5.07 -1.98 4.23
N THR A 130 6.06 -2.78 3.81
CA THR A 130 7.35 -2.29 3.35
C THR A 130 7.21 -1.37 2.14
N TRP A 131 6.36 -1.72 1.18
CA TRP A 131 6.05 -0.86 0.03
C TRP A 131 5.44 0.47 0.47
N ARG A 132 4.41 0.43 1.30
CA ARG A 132 3.68 1.61 1.75
C ARG A 132 4.57 2.53 2.60
N ALA A 133 5.34 1.99 3.54
CA ALA A 133 6.24 2.77 4.37
C ALA A 133 7.30 3.54 3.56
N GLU A 134 7.73 2.99 2.42
CA GLU A 134 8.75 3.61 1.56
C GLU A 134 8.16 4.53 0.47
N LYS A 135 7.03 4.15 -0.14
CA LYS A 135 6.51 4.77 -1.38
C LYS A 135 5.14 5.43 -1.24
N ASP A 136 4.56 5.48 -0.05
CA ASP A 136 3.24 6.10 0.16
C ASP A 136 3.25 7.57 -0.32
N PRO A 137 2.26 7.95 -1.16
CA PRO A 137 2.26 9.27 -1.76
C PRO A 137 2.09 10.40 -0.75
N GLY A 138 1.48 10.13 0.41
CA GLY A 138 1.21 11.06 1.51
C GLY A 138 2.44 11.42 2.36
N TYR A 139 3.51 10.63 2.30
CA TYR A 139 4.70 10.84 3.13
C TYR A 139 5.33 12.24 2.99
N PRO A 140 5.52 12.81 1.78
CA PRO A 140 6.04 14.17 1.63
C PRO A 140 5.19 15.26 2.31
N LEU A 141 3.87 15.07 2.37
CA LEU A 141 2.97 15.99 3.07
C LEU A 141 3.16 15.88 4.59
N LEU A 142 3.23 14.66 5.12
CA LEU A 142 3.50 14.43 6.55
C LEU A 142 4.82 15.09 6.97
N LYS A 143 5.88 14.89 6.18
CA LYS A 143 7.17 15.53 6.43
C LYS A 143 7.11 17.06 6.49
N LYS A 144 6.30 17.67 5.63
CA LYS A 144 6.10 19.13 5.63
C LYS A 144 5.33 19.59 6.88
N LEU A 145 4.41 18.77 7.39
CA LEU A 145 3.54 19.12 8.52
C LEU A 145 4.20 18.89 9.88
N ILE A 146 4.90 17.77 10.06
CA ILE A 146 5.41 17.33 11.37
C ILE A 146 6.93 17.09 11.41
N GLY A 147 7.63 17.33 10.30
CA GLY A 147 9.09 17.12 10.18
C GLY A 147 9.45 15.67 9.85
N GLU A 148 10.68 15.44 9.38
CA GLU A 148 11.14 14.12 8.88
C GLU A 148 11.10 13.03 9.96
N CYS A 149 11.60 13.31 11.17
CA CYS A 149 11.67 12.28 12.22
C CYS A 149 10.27 11.83 12.66
N ALA A 150 9.41 12.77 13.06
CA ALA A 150 8.06 12.43 13.50
C ALA A 150 7.19 11.84 12.37
N ALA A 151 7.40 12.25 11.12
CA ALA A 151 6.74 11.63 9.98
C ALA A 151 7.19 10.18 9.78
N LYS A 152 8.50 9.91 9.91
CA LYS A 152 9.04 8.55 9.83
C LYS A 152 8.47 7.66 10.92
N ASP A 153 8.45 8.14 12.16
CA ASP A 153 7.92 7.40 13.31
C ASP A 153 6.43 7.14 13.13
N LEU A 154 5.64 8.16 12.76
CA LEU A 154 4.20 8.00 12.46
C LEU A 154 3.96 6.96 11.34
N VAL A 155 4.76 6.99 10.28
CA VAL A 155 4.61 6.05 9.16
C VAL A 155 4.92 4.62 9.58
N ARG A 156 5.99 4.39 10.32
CA ARG A 156 6.48 3.03 10.63
C ARG A 156 5.85 2.43 11.87
N GLU A 157 5.56 3.23 12.88
CA GLU A 157 5.09 2.77 14.19
C GLU A 157 3.57 2.84 14.34
N PHE A 158 2.88 3.55 13.44
CA PHE A 158 1.42 3.70 13.50
C PHE A 158 0.71 3.37 12.18
N LEU A 159 1.04 4.06 11.07
CA LEU A 159 0.32 3.87 9.81
C LEU A 159 0.59 2.49 9.19
N PHE A 160 1.84 2.03 9.24
CA PHE A 160 2.28 0.74 8.72
C PHE A 160 3.02 -0.04 9.80
N GLU A 161 2.46 -0.03 11.01
CA GLU A 161 2.89 -0.90 12.11
C GLU A 161 2.92 -2.35 11.61
N GLY A 162 3.99 -3.07 11.94
CA GLY A 162 4.28 -4.39 11.37
C GLY A 162 5.48 -4.41 10.40
N VAL A 163 5.85 -3.27 9.79
CA VAL A 163 6.98 -3.20 8.84
C VAL A 163 8.33 -3.59 9.47
N ASP A 164 8.49 -3.39 10.78
CA ASP A 164 9.71 -3.71 11.53
C ASP A 164 9.60 -5.02 12.34
N SER A 165 8.40 -5.65 12.39
CA SER A 165 8.12 -6.79 13.28
C SER A 165 7.63 -8.06 12.58
N LEU A 166 6.98 -7.94 11.41
CA LEU A 166 6.43 -9.09 10.68
C LEU A 166 7.49 -9.82 9.84
N GLY A 167 8.59 -9.15 9.48
CA GLY A 167 9.67 -9.72 8.68
C GLY A 167 10.96 -8.93 8.78
N THR A 168 12.02 -9.42 8.12
CA THR A 168 13.36 -8.81 8.17
C THR A 168 13.88 -8.38 6.79
N LYS A 169 13.17 -8.73 5.71
CA LYS A 169 13.59 -8.40 4.35
C LYS A 169 13.48 -6.89 4.10
N PRO A 170 14.56 -6.20 3.71
CA PRO A 170 14.51 -4.78 3.39
C PRO A 170 13.78 -4.54 2.07
N PHE A 171 13.38 -3.29 1.82
CA PHE A 171 12.67 -2.85 0.62
C PHE A 171 13.30 -3.36 -0.69
N LEU A 172 14.63 -3.28 -0.84
CA LEU A 172 15.33 -3.70 -2.06
C LEU A 172 15.33 -5.22 -2.30
N GLN A 173 15.06 -6.04 -1.28
CA GLN A 173 14.87 -7.48 -1.50
C GLN A 173 13.50 -7.79 -2.11
N TYR A 174 12.47 -6.99 -1.81
CA TYR A 174 11.15 -7.13 -2.44
C TYR A 174 11.04 -6.42 -3.78
N PHE A 175 11.74 -5.29 -3.92
CA PHE A 175 11.62 -4.39 -5.07
C PHE A 175 13.02 -4.04 -5.61
N PRO A 176 13.77 -5.03 -6.13
CA PRO A 176 15.14 -4.82 -6.62
C PRO A 176 15.22 -3.82 -7.78
N GLU A 177 14.11 -3.61 -8.51
CA GLU A 177 14.00 -2.60 -9.58
C GLU A 177 14.27 -1.16 -9.12
N TYR A 178 14.21 -0.90 -7.80
CA TYR A 178 14.52 0.40 -7.20
C TYR A 178 15.98 0.55 -6.75
N ALA A 179 16.83 -0.47 -6.90
CA ALA A 179 18.22 -0.38 -6.46
C ALA A 179 19.02 0.63 -7.30
N GLN A 180 19.75 1.53 -6.63
CA GLN A 180 20.75 2.38 -7.25
C GLN A 180 22.14 1.71 -7.22
N LYS A 181 23.07 2.19 -8.05
CA LYS A 181 24.44 1.64 -8.14
C LYS A 181 25.21 1.69 -6.81
N ASP A 182 24.86 2.62 -5.92
CA ASP A 182 25.45 2.78 -4.60
C ASP A 182 24.75 1.95 -3.50
N GLY A 183 23.79 1.10 -3.88
CA GLY A 183 23.01 0.26 -2.97
C GLY A 183 21.86 0.97 -2.27
N THR A 184 21.61 2.26 -2.58
CA THR A 184 20.49 3.01 -2.00
C THR A 184 19.19 2.80 -2.77
N VAL A 185 18.05 3.15 -2.14
CA VAL A 185 16.73 3.09 -2.76
C VAL A 185 16.52 4.32 -3.65
N ASN A 186 16.13 4.10 -4.90
CA ASN A 186 15.80 5.16 -5.83
C ASN A 186 14.66 6.03 -5.29
N LYS A 187 14.88 7.34 -5.21
CA LYS A 187 13.91 8.32 -4.71
C LYS A 187 12.68 8.51 -5.62
N LYS A 188 12.73 8.04 -6.87
CA LYS A 188 11.55 8.02 -7.74
C LYS A 188 10.44 7.20 -7.08
N ARG A 189 9.20 7.66 -7.24
CA ARG A 189 8.01 6.92 -6.78
C ARG A 189 7.79 5.67 -7.64
N SER A 190 8.08 5.78 -8.93
CA SER A 190 7.82 4.77 -9.94
C SER A 190 9.02 4.69 -10.88
N MET A 191 9.46 3.47 -11.16
CA MET A 191 10.47 3.11 -12.14
C MET A 191 9.85 2.93 -13.52
N ILE A 192 8.65 2.37 -13.61
CA ILE A 192 7.87 2.17 -14.85
C ILE A 192 7.22 3.49 -15.30
N GLY A 193 6.78 4.31 -14.35
CA GLY A 193 6.00 5.52 -14.58
C GLY A 193 4.50 5.32 -14.32
N LYS A 194 3.71 6.31 -14.75
CA LYS A 194 2.26 6.21 -14.68
C LYS A 194 1.71 5.54 -15.94
N SER A 195 0.85 4.54 -15.78
CA SER A 195 0.20 3.79 -16.86
C SER A 195 -1.31 3.64 -16.57
N PHE A 196 -2.02 2.91 -17.44
CA PHE A 196 -3.44 2.56 -17.31
C PHE A 196 -4.38 3.78 -17.34
N GLU A 197 -4.47 4.40 -18.53
CA GLU A 197 -5.41 5.51 -18.77
C GLU A 197 -6.87 5.07 -18.58
N SER A 198 -7.17 3.81 -18.87
CA SER A 198 -8.45 3.14 -18.60
C SER A 198 -8.31 2.13 -17.45
N ARG A 199 -9.46 1.73 -16.89
CA ARG A 199 -9.53 0.69 -15.85
C ARG A 199 -8.91 -0.62 -16.40
N PRO A 200 -7.89 -1.20 -15.76
CA PRO A 200 -7.16 -2.33 -16.31
C PRO A 200 -7.76 -3.70 -15.92
N TRP A 201 -9.03 -3.74 -15.52
CA TRP A 201 -9.77 -4.98 -15.25
C TRP A 201 -11.09 -4.98 -16.03
N ASP A 202 -11.49 -6.16 -16.50
CA ASP A 202 -12.79 -6.37 -17.15
C ASP A 202 -13.94 -6.50 -16.12
N ALA A 203 -15.16 -6.72 -16.63
CA ALA A 203 -16.37 -6.88 -15.82
C ALA A 203 -16.37 -8.14 -14.92
N HIS A 204 -15.44 -9.06 -15.13
CA HIS A 204 -15.25 -10.26 -14.30
C HIS A 204 -14.04 -10.13 -13.37
N GLY A 205 -13.36 -8.98 -13.38
CA GLY A 205 -12.22 -8.70 -12.53
C GLY A 205 -10.93 -9.30 -13.07
N ARG A 206 -10.92 -9.76 -14.32
CA ARG A 206 -9.70 -10.26 -14.98
C ARG A 206 -8.89 -9.08 -15.47
N PHE A 207 -7.58 -9.16 -15.28
CA PHE A 207 -6.67 -8.10 -15.72
C PHE A 207 -6.62 -8.06 -17.24
N ILE A 208 -6.84 -6.88 -17.82
CA ILE A 208 -6.82 -6.61 -19.26
C ILE A 208 -5.88 -5.44 -19.62
N GLY A 209 -5.08 -4.97 -18.65
CA GLY A 209 -4.12 -3.91 -18.92
C GLY A 209 -3.15 -4.35 -20.02
N ASP A 210 -3.10 -3.58 -21.11
CA ASP A 210 -2.34 -3.93 -22.32
C ASP A 210 -0.93 -4.44 -21.97
N ALA A 211 -0.63 -5.63 -22.47
CA ALA A 211 0.70 -6.22 -22.52
C ALA A 211 1.64 -5.47 -23.49
N THR A 212 1.54 -4.15 -23.63
CA THR A 212 2.58 -3.35 -24.32
C THR A 212 3.84 -3.18 -23.46
N THR A 213 3.91 -3.87 -22.32
CA THR A 213 5.10 -3.95 -21.44
C THR A 213 5.61 -5.38 -21.27
N SER A 214 5.20 -6.35 -22.11
CA SER A 214 5.83 -7.68 -22.11
C SER A 214 7.25 -7.68 -22.71
N ASP A 215 7.72 -6.56 -23.28
CA ASP A 215 9.06 -6.44 -23.88
C ASP A 215 10.12 -5.81 -22.96
N LEU A 216 9.77 -5.32 -21.77
CA LEU A 216 10.73 -4.64 -20.88
C LEU A 216 11.36 -5.55 -19.80
N ALA A 217 10.90 -6.80 -19.66
CA ALA A 217 11.55 -7.78 -18.78
C ALA A 217 12.68 -8.58 -19.48
N ALA A 218 12.76 -8.56 -20.82
CA ALA A 218 13.67 -9.40 -21.59
C ALA A 218 14.94 -8.70 -22.12
N THR A 219 15.11 -7.38 -21.94
CA THR A 219 16.22 -6.66 -22.57
C THR A 219 16.91 -5.66 -21.63
N ALA A 220 17.56 -6.17 -20.59
CA ALA A 220 18.56 -5.39 -19.85
C ALA A 220 19.72 -6.27 -19.34
N PHE A 221 20.23 -7.15 -20.20
CA PHE A 221 21.60 -7.65 -20.11
C PHE A 221 22.24 -7.51 -21.49
N VAL A 222 23.23 -6.62 -21.59
CA VAL A 222 24.51 -6.76 -22.32
C VAL A 222 25.23 -5.42 -22.18
N GLY A 223 26.43 -5.47 -21.59
CA GLY A 223 27.16 -4.31 -21.10
C GLY A 223 27.64 -3.32 -22.16
N LYS A 224 28.01 -2.14 -21.67
CA LYS A 224 29.03 -1.30 -22.31
C LYS A 224 29.99 -0.78 -21.25
N ARG A 225 31.25 -1.13 -21.44
CA ARG A 225 32.45 -0.64 -20.76
C ARG A 225 32.70 0.83 -21.10
N ASP A 226 33.16 1.55 -20.08
CA ASP A 226 34.13 2.64 -20.00
C ASP A 226 34.08 3.85 -20.95
N ARG A 227 33.99 5.06 -20.35
CA ARG A 227 35.14 5.99 -20.30
C ARG A 227 34.96 7.17 -19.30
N ASP A 228 35.98 7.29 -18.46
CA ASP A 228 36.67 8.48 -17.90
C ASP A 228 36.00 9.50 -16.96
N GLY A 229 36.68 9.69 -15.80
CA GLY A 229 37.05 11.01 -15.28
C GLY A 229 36.63 11.35 -13.83
N PRO A 230 37.56 11.46 -12.86
CA PRO A 230 37.23 11.62 -11.44
C PRO A 230 37.12 13.11 -11.05
N ARG A 231 36.21 13.44 -10.11
CA ARG A 231 36.31 14.68 -9.32
C ARG A 231 35.80 14.51 -7.89
N GLY A 232 36.74 14.56 -6.95
CA GLY A 232 36.68 15.40 -5.76
C GLY A 232 35.77 14.95 -4.62
N GLY A 233 36.36 14.32 -3.61
CA GLY A 233 35.73 14.11 -2.32
C GLY A 233 35.60 15.40 -1.50
N LYS A 234 34.57 15.43 -0.65
CA LYS A 234 34.59 16.05 0.69
C LYS A 234 33.69 15.22 1.58
N GLY A 235 34.29 14.62 2.62
CA GLY A 235 33.55 14.03 3.71
C GLY A 235 32.84 15.11 4.53
N ASN A 236 31.82 14.70 5.28
CA ASN A 236 31.50 15.41 6.50
C ASN A 236 30.92 14.48 7.55
N TRP A 237 31.34 14.76 8.77
CA TRP A 237 31.21 13.94 9.96
C TRP A 237 29.80 13.99 10.55
N CYS A 238 29.46 12.88 11.19
CA CYS A 238 28.29 12.68 12.02
C CYS A 238 28.29 13.69 13.20
N SER A 239 27.16 14.33 13.48
CA SER A 239 26.89 14.87 14.81
C SER A 239 25.53 14.36 15.30
N ARG A 240 25.65 13.51 16.32
CA ARG A 240 24.61 12.93 17.16
C ARG A 240 23.95 14.07 17.93
N LEU A 241 22.78 14.52 17.51
CA LEU A 241 21.92 15.39 18.32
C LEU A 241 20.74 14.54 18.81
N SER A 242 20.69 14.32 20.11
CA SER A 242 19.54 13.71 20.79
C SER A 242 18.29 14.52 20.48
N CYS A 243 17.33 13.91 19.79
CA CYS A 243 16.02 14.49 19.55
C CYS A 243 15.28 14.64 20.89
N ARG A 244 14.97 15.88 21.28
CA ARG A 244 14.02 16.13 22.37
C ARG A 244 12.59 15.82 21.88
N PRO A 245 11.73 15.22 22.70
CA PRO A 245 10.34 14.97 22.32
C PRO A 245 9.60 16.28 22.10
N ASN A 246 8.89 16.38 20.99
CA ASN A 246 8.04 17.53 20.67
C ASN A 246 6.62 17.26 21.20
N ARG A 247 5.82 18.30 21.48
CA ARG A 247 4.52 18.17 22.19
C ARG A 247 3.50 17.22 21.54
N LEU A 248 3.67 16.86 20.27
CA LEU A 248 2.83 15.90 19.55
C LEU A 248 3.14 14.43 19.90
N THR A 249 4.39 14.06 20.17
CA THR A 249 4.73 12.69 20.60
C THR A 249 4.10 12.37 21.95
N ALA A 250 4.09 13.34 22.88
CA ALA A 250 3.39 13.21 24.16
C ALA A 250 1.86 13.06 24.02
N ALA A 251 1.25 13.65 22.99
CA ALA A 251 -0.18 13.51 22.73
C ALA A 251 -0.52 12.13 22.13
N MET A 252 0.34 11.59 21.27
CA MET A 252 0.19 10.23 20.72
C MET A 252 0.39 9.15 21.80
N ASP A 253 1.37 9.33 22.70
CA ASP A 253 1.57 8.46 23.87
C ASP A 253 0.38 8.52 24.84
N ALA A 254 -0.20 9.72 25.05
CA ALA A 254 -1.39 9.89 25.90
C ALA A 254 -2.64 9.22 25.32
N GLN A 255 -2.73 9.04 23.99
CA GLN A 255 -3.80 8.28 23.33
C GLN A 255 -3.59 6.76 23.39
N ARG A 256 -2.32 6.30 23.41
CA ARG A 256 -1.95 4.89 23.57
C ARG A 256 -2.44 4.28 24.89
N HIS A 257 -2.52 5.10 25.95
CA HIS A 257 -2.98 4.68 27.27
C HIS A 257 -4.49 4.85 27.54
N ARG A 258 -5.29 5.31 26.55
CA ARG A 258 -6.75 5.52 26.70
C ARG A 258 -7.63 4.49 25.99
N LEU A 259 -7.06 3.42 25.45
CA LEU A 259 -7.84 2.28 24.98
C LEU A 259 -8.02 1.32 26.16
N LEU A 260 -9.15 1.45 26.86
CA LEU A 260 -9.57 0.51 27.90
C LEU A 260 -9.68 -0.90 27.30
N PRO A 261 -9.26 -1.96 28.03
CA PRO A 261 -9.43 -3.33 27.58
C PRO A 261 -10.93 -3.66 27.51
N TRP A 262 -11.40 -3.99 26.31
CA TRP A 262 -12.72 -4.55 26.08
C TRP A 262 -12.78 -5.91 26.80
N THR A 263 -13.60 -6.00 27.85
CA THR A 263 -13.89 -7.27 28.53
C THR A 263 -15.20 -7.82 27.94
N PRO A 264 -15.23 -9.06 27.43
CA PRO A 264 -16.48 -9.68 27.05
C PRO A 264 -17.26 -10.01 28.33
N SER A 265 -18.52 -9.60 28.39
CA SER A 265 -19.44 -10.07 29.45
C SER A 265 -19.84 -11.52 29.15
N ALA A 266 -19.88 -12.33 30.21
CA ALA A 266 -20.29 -13.73 30.20
C ALA A 266 -21.78 -13.94 29.89
#